data_AF-A0A1X7TGR2-F1
#
_entry.id   AF-A0A1X7TGR2-F1
#
_cell.length_a   1.000
_cell.length_b   1.000
_cell.length_c   1.000
_cell.angle_alpha   90.00
_cell.angle_beta   90.00
_cell.angle_gamma   90.00
#
_symmetry.space_group_name_H-M   'P 1'
#
loop_
_entity.id
_entity.type
_entity.pdbx_description
1 polymer ?
#
loop_
_entity_poly.entity_id
_entity_poly.type
_entity_poly.pdbx_seq_one_letter_code
_entity_poly.pdbx_strand_id
1 'polypeptide(L)'
;MSLWVDKYRPTNLNKLHYHQEQAASLKRLVQSDDFPHLLIYGPSGAGKKTRMVCILRELYGAGVEKLRIEHMEFITPSKKKIEISTVASNYHIEMNP
;
A
#
# COMPACT_ATOMS: atom_id res chain seq x y z
N MET A 1 -5.66 -1.60 22.40
CA MET A 1 -5.99 -0.16 22.40
C MET A 1 -5.37 0.44 21.13
N SER A 2 -6.16 0.98 20.20
CA SER A 2 -5.63 1.47 18.91
C SER A 2 -4.90 2.80 19.10
N LEU A 3 -3.73 2.95 18.48
CA LEU A 3 -3.04 4.23 18.39
C LEU A 3 -3.93 5.23 17.64
N TRP A 4 -3.93 6.49 18.06
CA TRP A 4 -4.73 7.55 17.40
C TRP A 4 -4.27 7.77 15.96
N VAL A 5 -2.98 7.59 15.69
CA VAL A 5 -2.39 7.68 14.34
C VAL A 5 -3.04 6.69 13.38
N ASP A 6 -3.35 5.47 13.84
CA ASP A 6 -4.02 4.46 13.02
C ASP A 6 -5.53 4.68 12.97
N LYS A 7 -6.13 5.09 14.10
CA LYS A 7 -7.57 5.38 14.18
C LYS A 7 -8.01 6.48 13.22
N TYR A 8 -7.20 7.52 13.06
CA TYR A 8 -7.51 8.68 12.21
C TYR A 8 -6.79 8.64 10.86
N ARG A 9 -6.14 7.51 10.51
CA ARG A 9 -5.50 7.36 9.20
C ARG A 9 -6.56 7.49 8.09
N PRO A 10 -6.38 8.38 7.10
CA PRO A 10 -7.27 8.48 5.96
C PRO A 10 -7.44 7.13 5.25
N THR A 11 -8.69 6.77 4.95
CA THR A 11 -9.04 5.51 4.27
C THR A 11 -9.36 5.69 2.79
N ASN A 12 -9.50 6.92 2.30
CA ASN A 12 -9.74 7.21 0.89
C ASN A 12 -9.01 8.49 0.47
N LEU A 13 -8.83 8.69 -0.85
CA LEU A 13 -8.08 9.83 -1.38
C LEU A 13 -8.74 11.18 -1.06
N ASN A 14 -10.08 11.22 -0.94
CA ASN A 14 -10.80 12.46 -0.63
C ASN A 14 -10.67 12.88 0.85
N LYS A 15 -10.28 11.97 1.75
CA LYS A 15 -10.06 12.23 3.20
C LYS A 15 -8.62 12.64 3.52
N LEU A 16 -7.74 12.73 2.51
CA LEU A 16 -6.41 13.30 2.71
C LEU A 16 -6.55 14.78 3.08
N HIS A 17 -5.76 15.25 4.05
CA HIS A 17 -5.85 16.65 4.50
C HIS A 17 -4.97 17.61 3.69
N TYR A 18 -3.96 17.09 3.00
CA TYR A 18 -2.94 17.89 2.31
C TYR A 18 -2.58 17.32 0.93
N HIS A 19 -2.03 18.18 0.07
CA HIS A 19 -1.80 17.92 -1.36
C HIS A 19 -3.06 17.38 -2.06
N GLN A 20 -4.14 18.15 -1.99
CA GLN A 20 -5.43 17.79 -2.59
C GLN A 20 -5.36 17.64 -4.11
N GLU A 21 -4.57 18.47 -4.77
CA GLU A 21 -4.33 18.38 -6.22
C GLU A 21 -3.68 17.04 -6.59
N GLN A 22 -2.65 16.62 -5.85
CA GLN A 22 -2.01 15.32 -6.05
C GLN A 22 -2.98 14.16 -5.77
N ALA A 23 -3.84 14.28 -4.75
CA ALA A 23 -4.88 13.29 -4.48
C ALA A 23 -5.88 13.18 -5.63
N ALA A 24 -6.28 14.32 -6.24
CA ALA A 24 -7.14 14.35 -7.40
C ALA A 24 -6.47 13.72 -8.64
N SER A 25 -5.18 13.99 -8.87
CA SER A 25 -4.42 13.36 -9.95
C SER A 25 -4.30 11.85 -9.77
N LEU A 26 -4.00 11.37 -8.56
CA LEU A 26 -3.99 9.94 -8.24
C LEU A 26 -5.37 9.30 -8.44
N LYS A 27 -6.44 10.01 -8.09
CA LYS A 27 -7.81 9.52 -8.29
C LYS A 27 -8.14 9.36 -9.77
N ARG A 28 -7.76 10.33 -10.61
CA ARG A 28 -7.88 10.21 -12.08
C ARG A 28 -7.04 9.05 -12.62
N LEU A 29 -5.84 8.85 -12.07
CA LEU A 29 -4.96 7.76 -12.47
C LEU A 29 -5.58 6.39 -12.17
N VAL A 30 -6.22 6.22 -11.01
CA VAL A 30 -6.92 4.98 -10.63
C VAL A 30 -8.16 4.73 -11.48
N GLN A 31 -8.77 5.77 -12.04
CA GLN A 31 -9.92 5.66 -12.95
C GLN A 31 -9.51 5.38 -14.40
N SER A 32 -8.22 5.47 -14.72
CA SER A 32 -7.68 5.07 -16.01
C SER A 32 -7.60 3.54 -16.08
N ASP A 33 -7.91 2.97 -17.25
CA ASP A 33 -7.73 1.52 -17.49
C ASP A 33 -6.25 1.11 -17.44
N ASP A 34 -5.34 2.05 -17.72
CA ASP A 34 -3.90 1.84 -17.64
C ASP A 34 -3.32 2.51 -16.38
N PHE A 35 -3.06 1.71 -15.35
CA PHE A 35 -2.46 2.16 -14.10
C PHE A 35 -0.94 1.90 -14.12
N PRO A 36 -0.10 2.95 -14.16
CA PRO A 36 1.34 2.79 -14.29
C PRO A 36 1.99 2.34 -12.98
N HIS A 37 3.21 1.82 -13.09
CA HIS A 37 4.06 1.59 -11.92
C HIS A 37 4.42 2.93 -11.25
N LEU A 38 4.29 2.99 -9.93
CA LEU A 38 4.52 4.21 -9.15
C LEU A 38 5.74 4.10 -8.25
N LEU A 39 6.55 5.15 -8.22
CA LEU A 39 7.56 5.38 -7.20
C LEU A 39 7.10 6.52 -6.28
N ILE A 40 6.74 6.19 -5.04
CA ILE A 40 6.29 7.17 -4.05
C ILE A 40 7.42 7.44 -3.06
N TYR A 41 7.95 8.66 -3.05
CA TYR A 41 9.04 9.09 -2.16
C TYR A 41 8.67 10.34 -1.34
N GLY A 42 9.50 10.66 -0.35
CA GLY A 42 9.27 11.80 0.55
C GLY A 42 9.68 11.51 2.01
N PRO A 43 9.59 12.49 2.92
CA PRO A 43 10.03 12.33 4.31
C PRO A 43 9.18 11.33 5.10
N SER A 44 9.69 10.87 6.24
CA SER A 44 8.92 10.03 7.16
C SER A 44 7.68 10.78 7.65
N GLY A 45 6.55 10.09 7.81
CA GLY A 45 5.29 10.72 8.21
C GLY A 45 4.53 11.49 7.12
N ALA A 46 5.07 11.63 5.90
CA ALA A 46 4.40 12.33 4.79
C ALA A 46 3.19 11.60 4.17
N GLY A 47 2.70 10.53 4.81
CA GLY A 47 1.52 9.79 4.35
C GLY A 47 1.73 8.92 3.11
N LYS A 48 2.98 8.56 2.77
CA LYS A 48 3.30 7.70 1.61
C LYS A 48 2.53 6.38 1.62
N LYS A 49 2.65 5.62 2.71
CA LYS A 49 1.94 4.35 2.92
C LYS A 49 0.41 4.56 2.93
N THR A 50 -0.06 5.62 3.56
CA THR A 50 -1.49 5.99 3.56
C THR A 50 -2.04 6.19 2.15
N ARG A 51 -1.32 6.91 1.27
CA ARG A 51 -1.72 7.12 -0.12
C ARG A 51 -1.76 5.82 -0.90
N MET A 52 -0.75 4.96 -0.73
CA MET A 52 -0.72 3.63 -1.36
C MET A 52 -1.94 2.78 -0.97
N VAL A 53 -2.27 2.74 0.32
CA VAL A 53 -3.46 2.00 0.81
C VAL A 53 -4.75 2.60 0.24
N CYS A 54 -4.85 3.93 0.16
CA CYS A 54 -6.01 4.59 -0.46
C CYS A 54 -6.13 4.21 -1.95
N ILE A 55 -5.03 4.18 -2.70
CA ILE A 55 -5.00 3.76 -4.12
C ILE A 55 -5.48 2.31 -4.26
N LEU A 56 -4.92 1.40 -3.45
CA LEU A 56 -5.32 -0.01 -3.48
C LEU A 56 -6.81 -0.19 -3.16
N ARG A 57 -7.33 0.59 -2.22
CA ARG A 57 -8.75 0.56 -1.86
C ARG A 57 -9.65 1.11 -2.97
N GLU A 58 -9.22 2.12 -3.71
CA GLU A 58 -9.97 2.64 -4.86
C GLU A 58 -9.94 1.65 -6.04
N LEU A 59 -8.84 0.91 -6.24
CA LEU A 59 -8.71 -0.12 -7.29
C LEU A 59 -9.50 -1.40 -6.98
N TYR A 60 -9.38 -1.94 -5.76
CA TYR A 60 -9.85 -3.29 -5.42
C TYR A 60 -10.89 -3.32 -4.29
N GLY A 61 -11.28 -2.15 -3.77
CA GLY A 61 -12.25 -2.01 -2.68
C GLY A 61 -11.68 -2.35 -1.29
N ALA A 62 -12.59 -2.51 -0.32
CA ALA A 62 -12.21 -2.72 1.09
C ALA A 62 -11.53 -4.07 1.38
N GLY A 63 -11.54 -5.01 0.42
CA GLY A 63 -10.93 -6.32 0.61
C GLY A 63 -9.40 -6.29 0.73
N VAL A 64 -8.76 -5.20 0.33
CA VAL A 64 -7.31 -4.98 0.48
C VAL A 64 -6.86 -4.92 1.94
N GLU A 65 -7.76 -4.59 2.87
CA GLU A 65 -7.41 -4.46 4.30
C GLU A 65 -7.37 -5.82 5.02
N LYS A 66 -7.79 -6.90 4.36
CA LYS A 66 -7.72 -8.26 4.89
C LYS A 66 -6.32 -8.84 4.70
N LEU A 67 -5.41 -8.40 5.56
CA LEU A 67 -4.00 -8.77 5.53
C LEU A 67 -3.75 -10.09 6.28
N ARG A 68 -2.82 -10.89 5.75
CA ARG A 68 -2.31 -12.13 6.33
C ARG A 68 -0.79 -12.10 6.24
N ILE A 69 -0.13 -12.73 7.20
CA ILE A 69 1.32 -12.89 7.18
C ILE A 69 1.63 -14.19 6.45
N GLU A 70 2.49 -14.11 5.44
CA GLU A 70 2.92 -15.26 4.66
C GLU A 70 4.45 -15.37 4.73
N HIS A 71 4.92 -16.57 5.05
CA HIS A 71 6.34 -16.93 5.06
C HIS A 71 6.67 -17.63 3.76
N MET A 72 7.51 -17.00 2.94
CA MET A 72 7.95 -17.58 1.68
C MET A 72 9.40 -18.02 1.80
N GLU A 73 9.67 -19.30 1.55
CA GLU A 73 11.02 -19.86 1.49
C GLU A 73 11.49 -19.94 0.04
N PHE A 74 12.66 -19.36 -0.25
CA PHE A 74 13.29 -19.44 -1.55
C PHE A 74 14.69 -20.04 -1.44
N ILE A 75 15.03 -20.94 -2.36
CA ILE A 75 16.40 -21.44 -2.53
C ILE A 75 17.05 -20.62 -3.63
N THR A 76 18.06 -19.83 -3.27
CA THR A 76 18.84 -19.09 -4.26
C THR A 76 19.68 -20.04 -5.13
N PRO A 77 20.10 -19.62 -6.35
CA PRO A 77 21.06 -20.37 -7.15
C PRO A 77 22.36 -20.69 -6.39
N SER A 78 22.72 -19.87 -5.40
CA SER A 78 23.85 -20.08 -4.48
C SER A 78 23.60 -21.11 -3.37
N LYS A 79 22.49 -21.86 -3.42
CA LYS A 79 22.02 -22.82 -2.39
C LYS A 79 21.77 -22.22 -1.01
N LYS A 80 21.72 -20.90 -0.88
CA LYS A 80 21.33 -20.22 0.36
C LYS A 80 19.80 -20.19 0.46
N LYS A 81 19.27 -20.66 1.59
CA LYS A 81 17.85 -20.49 1.94
C LYS A 81 17.61 -19.06 2.40
N ILE A 82 16.62 -18.40 1.81
CA ILE A 82 16.15 -17.08 2.23
C ILE A 82 14.68 -17.25 2.60
N GLU A 83 14.34 -16.86 3.83
CA GLU A 83 12.98 -16.77 4.30
C GLU A 83 12.57 -15.29 4.25
N ILE A 84 11.48 -14.98 3.55
CA ILE A 84 10.93 -13.63 3.47
C ILE A 84 9.53 -13.65 4.07
N SER A 85 9.34 -12.84 5.12
CA SER A 85 8.01 -12.57 5.66
C SER A 85 7.35 -11.46 4.85
N THR A 86 6.21 -11.76 4.27
CA THR A 86 5.40 -10.79 3.51
C THR A 86 4.06 -10.59 4.20
N VAL A 87 3.45 -9.44 3.95
CA VAL A 87 2.09 -9.14 4.38
C VAL A 87 1.21 -9.09 3.13
N ALA A 88 0.35 -10.07 2.97
CA ALA A 88 -0.44 -10.26 1.76
C ALA A 88 -1.95 -10.07 2.02
N SER A 89 -2.65 -9.58 1.00
CA SER A 89 -4.11 -9.68 0.87
C SER A 89 -4.44 -10.44 -0.41
N ASN A 90 -5.73 -10.65 -0.67
CA ASN A 90 -6.19 -11.22 -1.95
C ASN A 90 -5.82 -10.37 -3.19
N TYR A 91 -5.35 -9.13 -3.01
CA TYR A 91 -5.12 -8.17 -4.11
C TYR A 91 -3.70 -7.59 -4.18
N HIS A 92 -2.90 -7.72 -3.12
CA HIS A 92 -1.54 -7.18 -3.09
C HIS A 92 -0.65 -7.91 -2.09
N ILE A 93 0.66 -7.84 -2.31
CA ILE A 93 1.69 -8.33 -1.40
C ILE A 93 2.58 -7.14 -1.03
N GLU A 94 2.71 -6.88 0.27
CA GLU A 94 3.66 -5.94 0.85
C GLU A 94 4.91 -6.71 1.29
N MET A 95 6.05 -6.37 0.71
CA MET A 95 7.36 -6.92 1.08
C MET A 95 8.15 -5.83 1.81
N ASN A 96 8.51 -6.08 3.06
CA ASN A 96 9.39 -5.22 3.85
C ASN A 96 10.69 -5.99 4.11
N PRO A 97 11.76 -5.75 3.34
CA PRO A 97 13.05 -6.40 3.56
C PRO A 97 13.71 -5.97 4.88
#